data_AF-A0A7J6T646-F1
#
_entry.id   AF-A0A7J6T646-F1
#
_cell.length_a   1.000
_cell.length_b   1.000
_cell.length_c   1.000
_cell.angle_alpha   90.00
_cell.angle_beta   90.00
_cell.angle_gamma   90.00
#
_symmetry.space_group_name_H-M   'P 1'
#
loop_
_entity.id
_entity.type
_entity.pdbx_description
1 polymer ?
#
loop_
_entity_poly.entity_id
_entity_poly.type
_entity_poly.pdbx_seq_one_letter_code
_entity_poly.pdbx_strand_id
1 'polypeptide(L)'
;EPEKAPCPTPTVVVREPPEQPRLELTKETVEAMLSRGQSFQSKVDKCCAACNDAPTVEGGHFVGNDDPRSFAEFSQLVRQHNMYLYGDAVTRYFFLLHNLSPSVHNSTVFGLQYGEAQDTPLCTSVSDFQELLDKVWNHLMDEFAKSSGLFDHYKALRLLRLSPGADFDAHLSRFTTLVRAIQREKGSIDDRETAARWYNSLDEQGQDDIDLAPAQDVKSFAQMRERSRGFYR
;
A
#
# COMPACT_ATOMS: atom_id res chain seq x y z
N GLU A 1 19.31 48.77 -68.33
CA GLU A 1 19.10 47.59 -67.46
C GLU A 1 18.64 46.42 -68.31
N PRO A 2 19.26 45.24 -68.21
CA PRO A 2 18.65 44.01 -68.69
C PRO A 2 18.35 43.04 -67.54
N GLU A 3 17.14 42.51 -67.59
CA GLU A 3 16.51 41.55 -66.68
C GLU A 3 17.35 40.28 -66.50
N LYS A 4 17.56 39.90 -65.23
CA LYS A 4 18.13 38.61 -64.85
C LYS A 4 17.10 37.51 -65.08
N ALA A 5 17.48 36.53 -65.89
CA ALA A 5 16.76 35.27 -66.07
C ALA A 5 16.57 34.53 -64.72
N PRO A 6 15.40 33.94 -64.46
CA PRO A 6 15.14 33.19 -63.23
C PRO A 6 15.84 31.83 -63.23
N CYS A 7 16.49 31.50 -62.12
CA CYS A 7 17.13 30.21 -61.85
C CYS A 7 16.11 29.05 -61.90
N PRO A 8 16.51 27.85 -62.35
CA PRO A 8 15.61 26.70 -62.40
C PRO A 8 15.32 26.16 -60.99
N THR A 9 14.03 25.96 -60.72
CA THR A 9 13.51 25.33 -59.50
C THR A 9 13.89 23.83 -59.48
N PRO A 10 14.40 23.29 -58.36
CA PRO A 10 14.69 21.86 -58.26
C PRO A 10 13.38 21.08 -58.04
N THR A 11 13.09 20.14 -58.93
CA THR A 11 11.99 19.17 -58.77
C THR A 11 12.32 18.24 -57.61
N VAL A 12 11.67 18.45 -56.46
CA VAL A 12 11.70 17.48 -55.35
C VAL A 12 10.85 16.29 -55.77
N VAL A 13 11.50 15.18 -56.10
CA VAL A 13 10.83 13.88 -56.29
C VAL A 13 10.34 13.44 -54.92
N VAL A 14 9.04 13.57 -54.67
CA VAL A 14 8.38 12.94 -53.52
C VAL A 14 8.42 11.44 -53.77
N ARG A 15 9.28 10.72 -53.04
CA ARG A 15 9.18 9.26 -52.94
C ARG A 15 7.93 8.96 -52.11
N GLU A 16 6.99 8.20 -52.67
CA GLU A 16 5.92 7.60 -51.89
C GLU A 16 6.52 6.80 -50.72
N PRO A 17 5.92 6.82 -49.52
CA PRO A 17 6.36 5.95 -48.43
C PRO A 17 6.20 4.49 -48.90
N PRO A 18 7.15 3.60 -48.58
CA PRO A 18 6.95 2.19 -48.88
C PRO A 18 5.66 1.72 -48.19
N GLU A 19 4.74 1.13 -48.96
CA GLU A 19 3.57 0.45 -48.42
C GLU A 19 4.07 -0.55 -47.37
N GLN A 20 3.75 -0.28 -46.09
CA GLN A 20 3.92 -1.29 -45.07
C GLN A 20 3.09 -2.51 -45.47
N PRO A 21 3.63 -3.73 -45.45
CA PRO A 21 2.84 -4.90 -45.77
C PRO A 21 1.70 -4.98 -44.75
N ARG A 22 0.46 -4.80 -45.22
CA ARG A 22 -0.72 -5.18 -44.45
C ARG A 22 -0.57 -6.67 -44.15
N LEU A 23 -0.27 -7.00 -42.90
CA LEU A 23 -0.31 -8.36 -42.39
C LEU A 23 -1.75 -8.86 -42.55
N GLU A 24 -2.03 -9.54 -43.67
CA GLU A 24 -3.25 -10.31 -43.82
C GLU A 24 -3.15 -11.49 -42.85
N LEU A 25 -3.86 -11.40 -41.73
CA LEU A 25 -3.99 -12.53 -40.82
C LEU A 25 -4.67 -13.67 -41.56
N THR A 26 -3.95 -14.77 -41.73
CA THR A 26 -4.50 -15.98 -42.33
C THR A 26 -5.67 -16.51 -41.48
N LYS A 27 -6.66 -17.14 -42.13
CA LYS A 27 -7.82 -17.74 -41.45
C LYS A 27 -7.41 -18.68 -40.32
N GLU A 28 -6.31 -19.41 -40.50
CA GLU A 28 -5.72 -20.30 -39.49
C GLU A 28 -5.16 -19.53 -38.27
N THR A 29 -4.56 -18.35 -38.48
CA THR A 29 -4.13 -17.46 -37.38
C THR A 29 -5.33 -16.92 -36.61
N VAL A 30 -6.41 -16.54 -37.29
CA VAL A 30 -7.64 -16.04 -36.66
C VAL A 30 -8.33 -17.15 -35.85
N GLU A 31 -8.46 -18.36 -36.40
CA GLU A 31 -9.02 -19.52 -35.69
C GLU A 31 -8.16 -19.92 -34.48
N ALA A 32 -6.84 -19.92 -34.60
CA ALA A 32 -5.94 -20.19 -33.47
C ALA A 32 -6.05 -19.13 -32.36
N MET A 33 -6.22 -17.85 -32.71
CA MET A 33 -6.45 -16.77 -31.74
C MET A 33 -7.81 -16.91 -31.04
N LEU A 34 -8.86 -17.28 -31.78
CA LEU A 34 -10.19 -17.56 -31.23
C LEU A 34 -10.18 -18.75 -30.26
N SER A 35 -9.57 -19.87 -30.66
CA SER A 35 -9.44 -21.05 -29.79
C SER A 35 -8.62 -20.77 -28.53
N ARG A 36 -7.56 -19.95 -28.65
CA ARG A 36 -6.75 -19.51 -27.50
C ARG A 36 -7.55 -18.60 -26.56
N GLY A 37 -8.35 -17.68 -27.10
CA GLY A 37 -9.25 -16.83 -26.32
C GLY A 37 -10.31 -17.64 -25.56
N GLN A 38 -10.94 -18.63 -26.21
CA GLN A 38 -11.90 -19.54 -25.57
C GLN A 38 -11.25 -20.40 -24.48
N SER A 39 -10.03 -20.88 -24.71
CA SER A 39 -9.27 -21.64 -23.71
C SER A 39 -8.92 -20.79 -22.48
N PHE A 40 -8.55 -19.52 -22.70
CA PHE A 40 -8.26 -18.59 -21.61
C PHE A 40 -9.53 -18.22 -20.83
N GLN A 41 -10.65 -17.95 -21.51
CA GLN A 41 -11.92 -17.69 -20.83
C GLN A 41 -12.35 -18.89 -19.97
N SER A 42 -12.23 -20.12 -20.48
CA SER A 42 -12.51 -21.31 -19.69
C SER A 42 -11.64 -21.43 -18.44
N LYS A 43 -10.38 -20.97 -18.50
CA LYS A 43 -9.50 -20.89 -17.33
C LYS A 43 -10.00 -19.85 -16.33
N VAL A 44 -10.35 -18.64 -16.80
CA VAL A 44 -10.92 -17.57 -15.97
C VAL A 44 -12.16 -18.06 -15.23
N ASP A 45 -13.11 -18.69 -15.94
CA ASP A 45 -14.36 -19.20 -15.37
C ASP A 45 -14.09 -20.27 -14.30
N LYS A 46 -13.15 -21.19 -14.56
CA LYS A 46 -12.75 -22.22 -13.59
C LYS A 46 -12.09 -21.64 -12.34
N CYS A 47 -11.19 -20.66 -12.51
CA CYS A 47 -10.55 -19.98 -11.39
C CYS A 47 -11.58 -19.22 -10.54
N CYS A 48 -12.53 -18.53 -11.19
CA CYS A 48 -13.61 -17.82 -10.51
C CYS A 48 -14.48 -18.79 -9.68
N ALA A 49 -14.96 -19.88 -10.29
CA ALA A 49 -15.75 -20.90 -9.59
C ALA A 49 -14.97 -21.52 -8.42
N ALA A 50 -13.71 -21.91 -8.64
CA ALA A 50 -12.87 -22.50 -7.60
C ALA A 50 -12.61 -21.54 -6.43
N CYS A 51 -12.51 -20.23 -6.67
CA CYS A 51 -12.37 -19.24 -5.60
C CYS A 51 -13.67 -19.07 -4.82
N ASN A 52 -14.83 -19.04 -5.49
CA ASN A 52 -16.13 -18.90 -4.84
C ASN A 52 -16.46 -20.09 -3.91
N ASP A 53 -15.99 -21.29 -4.27
CA ASP A 53 -16.16 -22.50 -3.47
C ASP A 53 -15.08 -22.65 -2.37
N ALA A 54 -14.04 -21.83 -2.39
CA ALA A 54 -12.93 -21.92 -1.43
C ALA A 54 -13.34 -21.35 -0.05
N PRO A 55 -12.81 -21.91 1.05
CA PRO A 55 -12.95 -21.29 2.36
C PRO A 55 -12.30 -19.90 2.34
N THR A 56 -12.93 -18.96 3.04
CA THR A 56 -12.32 -17.65 3.28
C THR A 56 -11.12 -17.78 4.20
N VAL A 57 -10.24 -16.77 4.17
CA VAL A 57 -9.13 -16.66 5.11
C VAL A 57 -9.63 -16.59 6.55
N GLU A 58 -8.74 -16.90 7.49
CA GLU A 58 -9.04 -16.79 8.93
C GLU A 58 -9.62 -15.40 9.26
N GLY A 59 -10.68 -15.35 10.06
CA GLY A 59 -11.42 -14.09 10.31
C GLY A 59 -12.51 -13.74 9.29
N GLY A 60 -12.64 -14.50 8.19
CA GLY A 60 -13.72 -14.37 7.22
C GLY A 60 -13.50 -13.25 6.20
N HIS A 61 -14.59 -12.68 5.69
CA HIS A 61 -14.54 -11.60 4.70
C HIS A 61 -14.05 -10.29 5.34
N PHE A 62 -13.20 -9.55 4.63
CA PHE A 62 -12.82 -8.20 5.02
C PHE A 62 -14.01 -7.25 4.85
N VAL A 63 -14.49 -6.72 5.97
CA VAL A 63 -15.68 -5.85 6.02
C VAL A 63 -15.38 -4.38 5.73
N GLY A 64 -14.12 -3.99 5.53
CA GLY A 64 -13.78 -2.60 5.26
C GLY A 64 -13.86 -1.72 6.50
N ASN A 65 -13.45 -2.25 7.66
CA ASN A 65 -13.36 -1.45 8.87
C ASN A 65 -12.32 -0.33 8.66
N ASP A 66 -12.61 0.87 9.15
CA ASP A 66 -11.67 2.01 9.20
C ASP A 66 -10.49 1.77 10.19
N ASP A 67 -10.13 0.51 10.48
CA ASP A 67 -8.94 0.14 11.24
C ASP A 67 -7.87 -0.40 10.28
N PRO A 68 -6.83 0.38 9.98
CA PRO A 68 -5.71 -0.05 9.12
C PRO A 68 -4.97 -1.29 9.63
N ARG A 69 -5.08 -1.64 10.93
CA ARG A 69 -4.54 -2.89 11.45
C ARG A 69 -5.35 -4.10 10.99
N SER A 70 -6.67 -3.95 10.94
CA SER A 70 -7.56 -4.99 10.41
C SER A 70 -7.26 -5.23 8.94
N PHE A 71 -6.96 -4.18 8.17
CA PHE A 71 -6.53 -4.31 6.79
C PHE A 71 -5.12 -4.93 6.65
N ALA A 72 -4.18 -4.57 7.51
CA ALA A 72 -2.84 -5.17 7.53
C ALA A 72 -2.89 -6.68 7.84
N GLU A 73 -3.65 -7.08 8.86
CA GLU A 73 -3.86 -8.48 9.24
C GLU A 73 -4.53 -9.26 8.10
N PHE A 74 -5.62 -8.73 7.54
CA PHE A 74 -6.28 -9.28 6.37
C PHE A 74 -5.31 -9.48 5.20
N SER A 75 -4.52 -8.45 4.87
CA SER A 75 -3.56 -8.50 3.76
C SER A 75 -2.51 -9.60 3.94
N GLN A 76 -2.06 -9.81 5.19
CA GLN A 76 -1.12 -10.87 5.53
C GLN A 76 -1.77 -12.25 5.37
N LEU A 77 -2.99 -12.42 5.88
CA LEU A 77 -3.73 -13.68 5.81
C LEU A 77 -4.02 -14.09 4.36
N VAL A 78 -4.44 -13.14 3.51
CA VAL A 78 -4.62 -13.39 2.08
C VAL A 78 -3.30 -13.80 1.43
N ARG A 79 -2.20 -13.07 1.69
CA ARG A 79 -0.89 -13.34 1.09
C ARG A 79 -0.24 -14.64 1.55
N GLN A 80 -0.62 -15.17 2.71
CA GLN A 80 -0.11 -16.44 3.26
C GLN A 80 -0.97 -17.65 2.85
N HIS A 81 -2.16 -17.43 2.29
CA HIS A 81 -3.01 -18.54 1.84
C HIS A 81 -2.45 -19.22 0.60
N ASN A 82 -2.54 -20.56 0.53
CA ASN A 82 -1.96 -21.36 -0.55
C ASN A 82 -2.45 -20.96 -1.95
N MET A 83 -3.74 -20.60 -2.08
CA MET A 83 -4.31 -20.14 -3.35
C MET A 83 -3.68 -18.82 -3.81
N TYR A 84 -3.26 -17.96 -2.89
CA TYR A 84 -2.60 -16.70 -3.23
C TYR A 84 -1.10 -16.92 -3.46
N LEU A 85 -0.41 -17.67 -2.59
CA LEU A 85 1.03 -17.96 -2.71
C LEU A 85 1.37 -18.66 -4.03
N TYR A 86 0.67 -19.75 -4.34
CA TYR A 86 0.98 -20.62 -5.47
C TYR A 86 0.09 -20.38 -6.69
N GLY A 87 -0.98 -19.58 -6.57
CA GLY A 87 -1.85 -19.21 -7.68
C GLY A 87 -1.17 -18.27 -8.68
N ASP A 88 -1.62 -18.32 -9.93
CA ASP A 88 -1.27 -17.32 -10.92
C ASP A 88 -2.09 -16.03 -10.73
N ALA A 89 -1.83 -14.99 -11.52
CA ALA A 89 -2.50 -13.69 -11.34
C ALA A 89 -4.03 -13.77 -11.43
N VAL A 90 -4.56 -14.62 -12.31
CA VAL A 90 -6.01 -14.89 -12.43
C VAL A 90 -6.56 -15.46 -11.11
N THR A 91 -5.91 -16.49 -10.57
CA THR A 91 -6.30 -17.11 -9.30
C THR A 91 -6.18 -16.12 -8.13
N ARG A 92 -5.08 -15.37 -8.05
CA ARG A 92 -4.84 -14.36 -7.00
C ARG A 92 -5.87 -13.24 -7.02
N TYR A 93 -6.27 -12.79 -8.21
CA TYR A 93 -7.28 -11.75 -8.39
C TYR A 93 -8.65 -12.20 -7.85
N PHE A 94 -9.17 -13.34 -8.31
CA PHE A 94 -10.46 -13.83 -7.83
C PHE A 94 -10.42 -14.23 -6.36
N PHE A 95 -9.30 -14.79 -5.88
CA PHE A 95 -9.15 -15.13 -4.47
C PHE A 95 -9.15 -13.88 -3.59
N LEU A 96 -8.47 -12.80 -3.99
CA LEU A 96 -8.51 -11.53 -3.25
C LEU A 96 -9.94 -10.99 -3.17
N LEU A 97 -10.65 -10.93 -4.30
CA LEU A 97 -12.03 -10.44 -4.37
C LEU A 97 -13.01 -11.28 -3.55
N HIS A 98 -12.88 -12.61 -3.59
CA HIS A 98 -13.68 -13.54 -2.78
C HIS A 98 -13.58 -13.27 -1.28
N ASN A 99 -12.41 -12.85 -0.81
CA ASN A 99 -12.18 -12.56 0.60
C ASN A 99 -12.61 -11.14 1.01
N LEU A 100 -13.19 -10.34 0.12
CA LEU A 100 -13.80 -9.06 0.45
C LEU A 100 -15.28 -9.26 0.79
N SER A 101 -15.80 -8.42 1.70
CA SER A 101 -17.25 -8.34 1.90
C SER A 101 -17.94 -7.78 0.65
N PRO A 102 -19.24 -8.04 0.41
CA PRO A 102 -19.96 -7.52 -0.75
C PRO A 102 -19.85 -5.99 -0.89
N SER A 103 -19.80 -5.26 0.23
CA SER A 103 -19.65 -3.80 0.24
C SER A 103 -18.29 -3.36 -0.28
N VAL A 104 -17.20 -3.92 0.27
CA VAL A 104 -15.83 -3.58 -0.12
C VAL A 104 -15.54 -4.06 -1.54
N HIS A 105 -15.98 -5.27 -1.88
CA HIS A 105 -15.89 -5.81 -3.24
C HIS A 105 -16.49 -4.84 -4.27
N ASN A 106 -17.73 -4.39 -4.03
CA ASN A 106 -18.40 -3.48 -4.94
C ASN A 106 -17.66 -2.13 -4.99
N SER A 107 -17.26 -1.55 -3.86
CA SER A 107 -16.48 -0.29 -3.84
C SER A 107 -15.21 -0.41 -4.67
N THR A 108 -14.47 -1.51 -4.51
CA THR A 108 -13.23 -1.81 -5.24
C THR A 108 -13.48 -1.95 -6.74
N VAL A 109 -14.46 -2.76 -7.15
CA VAL A 109 -14.77 -2.96 -8.57
C VAL A 109 -15.27 -1.66 -9.22
N PHE A 110 -16.13 -0.90 -8.53
CA PHE A 110 -16.62 0.40 -9.00
C PHE A 110 -15.48 1.43 -9.10
N GLY A 111 -14.60 1.51 -8.11
CA GLY A 111 -13.44 2.40 -8.10
C GLY A 111 -12.49 2.15 -9.29
N LEU A 112 -12.34 0.89 -9.69
CA LEU A 112 -11.52 0.50 -10.83
C LEU A 112 -12.18 0.76 -12.19
N GLN A 113 -13.52 0.66 -12.28
CA GLN A 113 -14.27 0.88 -13.52
C GLN A 113 -14.49 2.35 -13.86
N TYR A 114 -14.53 3.23 -12.85
CA TYR A 114 -14.86 4.65 -13.03
C TYR A 114 -13.71 5.62 -12.70
N GLY A 115 -12.62 5.15 -12.09
CA GLY A 115 -11.45 5.97 -11.73
C GLY A 115 -10.55 6.35 -12.92
N GLU A 116 -10.55 5.56 -13.99
CA GLU A 116 -9.88 5.88 -15.25
C GLU A 116 -10.94 5.94 -16.35
N ALA A 117 -11.15 7.13 -16.92
CA ALA A 117 -12.03 7.30 -18.08
C ALA A 117 -11.37 6.66 -19.31
N GLN A 118 -11.47 5.34 -19.47
CA GLN A 118 -11.30 4.60 -20.73
C GLN A 118 -11.60 3.11 -20.53
N ASP A 119 -12.28 2.54 -21.52
CA ASP A 119 -12.58 1.12 -21.78
C ASP A 119 -12.27 0.12 -20.66
N THR A 120 -13.32 -0.58 -20.20
CA THR A 120 -13.19 -1.73 -19.30
C THR A 120 -12.12 -2.67 -19.86
N PRO A 121 -10.99 -2.87 -19.16
CA PRO A 121 -9.87 -3.59 -19.75
C PRO A 121 -10.31 -5.02 -20.06
N LEU A 122 -10.39 -5.35 -21.35
CA LEU A 122 -10.70 -6.69 -21.79
C LEU A 122 -9.51 -7.56 -21.42
N CYS A 123 -9.62 -8.31 -20.32
CA CYS A 123 -8.54 -9.18 -19.86
C CYS A 123 -8.47 -10.42 -20.76
N THR A 124 -7.46 -10.46 -21.61
CA THR A 124 -7.21 -11.55 -22.57
C THR A 124 -5.99 -12.39 -22.20
N SER A 125 -5.23 -11.96 -21.18
CA SER A 125 -4.00 -12.61 -20.74
C SER A 125 -3.84 -12.64 -19.21
N VAL A 126 -2.92 -13.47 -18.72
CA VAL A 126 -2.52 -13.49 -17.29
C VAL A 126 -1.85 -12.16 -16.89
N SER A 127 -1.18 -11.48 -17.83
CA SER A 127 -0.55 -10.17 -17.56
C SER A 127 -1.59 -9.10 -17.26
N ASP A 128 -2.70 -9.11 -18.00
CA ASP A 128 -3.80 -8.16 -17.82
C ASP A 128 -4.41 -8.31 -16.41
N PHE A 129 -4.52 -9.55 -15.94
CA PHE A 129 -4.94 -9.85 -14.56
C PHE A 129 -3.92 -9.43 -13.51
N GLN A 130 -2.61 -9.45 -13.83
CA GLN A 130 -1.59 -8.95 -12.91
C GLN A 130 -1.71 -7.43 -12.74
N GLU A 131 -1.88 -6.69 -13.84
CA GLU A 131 -2.11 -5.24 -13.80
C GLU A 131 -3.40 -4.91 -13.02
N LEU A 132 -4.47 -5.68 -13.25
CA LEU A 132 -5.72 -5.50 -12.53
C LEU A 132 -5.58 -5.81 -11.03
N LEU A 133 -4.86 -6.87 -10.67
CA LEU A 133 -4.55 -7.22 -9.29
C LEU A 133 -3.73 -6.11 -8.60
N ASP A 134 -2.76 -5.52 -9.28
CA ASP A 134 -1.97 -4.41 -8.74
C ASP A 134 -2.85 -3.18 -8.50
N LYS A 135 -3.76 -2.87 -9.44
CA LYS A 135 -4.74 -1.79 -9.25
C LYS A 135 -5.69 -2.05 -8.06
N VAL A 136 -6.18 -3.28 -7.88
CA VAL A 136 -7.00 -3.67 -6.71
C VAL A 136 -6.23 -3.43 -5.42
N TRP A 137 -4.97 -3.90 -5.33
CA TRP A 137 -4.17 -3.71 -4.12
C TRP A 137 -3.90 -2.24 -3.82
N ASN A 138 -3.58 -1.45 -4.85
CA ASN A 138 -3.35 -0.02 -4.68
C ASN A 138 -4.62 0.68 -4.19
N HIS A 139 -5.79 0.34 -4.75
CA HIS A 139 -7.05 0.89 -4.28
C HIS A 139 -7.34 0.53 -2.83
N LEU A 140 -7.21 -0.75 -2.46
CA LEU A 140 -7.44 -1.20 -1.08
C LEU A 140 -6.44 -0.57 -0.09
N MET A 141 -5.17 -0.39 -0.49
CA MET A 141 -4.18 0.33 0.30
C MET A 141 -4.54 1.82 0.42
N ASP A 142 -4.96 2.47 -0.66
CA ASP A 142 -5.34 3.88 -0.64
C ASP A 142 -6.64 4.12 0.14
N GLU A 143 -7.54 3.16 0.22
CA GLU A 143 -8.82 3.30 0.92
C GLU A 143 -8.67 2.91 2.40
N PHE A 144 -8.03 1.77 2.68
CA PHE A 144 -8.02 1.16 4.02
C PHE A 144 -6.64 1.15 4.69
N ALA A 145 -5.56 1.45 3.97
CA ALA A 145 -4.23 1.65 4.56
C ALA A 145 -3.88 3.14 4.79
N LYS A 146 -4.81 4.08 4.54
CA LYS A 146 -4.66 5.49 4.92
C LYS A 146 -4.62 5.63 6.45
N SER A 147 -3.40 5.53 6.96
CA SER A 147 -2.90 5.97 8.28
C SER A 147 -3.92 5.96 9.41
N SER A 148 -3.93 4.91 10.23
CA SER A 148 -4.19 5.10 11.65
C SER A 148 -3.10 6.06 12.09
N GLY A 149 -3.46 7.21 12.66
CA GLY A 149 -2.49 8.11 13.26
C GLY A 149 -1.51 7.35 14.16
N LEU A 150 -1.92 6.21 14.73
CA LEU A 150 -1.15 5.26 15.51
C LEU A 150 0.23 4.92 14.93
N PHE A 151 0.34 4.57 13.64
CA PHE A 151 1.66 4.26 13.05
C PHE A 151 2.55 5.50 13.02
N ASP A 152 2.00 6.63 12.59
CA ASP A 152 2.70 7.91 12.56
C ASP A 152 3.05 8.42 13.96
N HIS A 153 2.19 8.17 14.95
CA HIS A 153 2.41 8.49 16.35
C HIS A 153 3.52 7.63 16.94
N TYR A 154 3.55 6.33 16.65
CA TYR A 154 4.64 5.44 17.05
C TYR A 154 5.97 5.81 16.37
N LYS A 155 5.92 6.15 15.08
CA LYS A 155 7.10 6.62 14.32
C LYS A 155 7.62 7.95 14.88
N ALA A 156 6.73 8.92 15.12
CA ALA A 156 7.07 10.20 15.72
C ALA A 156 7.62 10.02 17.14
N LEU A 157 7.04 9.13 17.95
CA LEU A 157 7.52 8.84 19.31
C LEU A 157 8.91 8.21 19.30
N ARG A 158 9.20 7.32 18.34
CA ARG A 158 10.52 6.70 18.16
C ARG A 158 11.59 7.72 17.75
N LEU A 159 11.22 8.70 16.93
CA LEU A 159 12.11 9.74 16.42
C LEU A 159 12.26 10.92 17.39
N LEU A 160 11.38 11.05 18.38
CA LEU A 160 11.44 12.12 19.36
C LEU A 160 12.68 11.96 20.24
N ARG A 161 13.55 12.97 20.20
CA ARG A 161 14.77 13.06 21.02
C ARG A 161 14.85 14.44 21.64
N LEU A 162 15.19 14.50 22.91
CA LEU A 162 15.52 15.72 23.61
C LEU A 162 16.92 16.12 23.16
N SER A 163 17.04 17.26 22.50
CA SER A 163 18.34 17.79 22.12
C SER A 163 19.01 18.44 23.34
N PRO A 164 20.36 18.40 23.42
CA PRO A 164 21.08 19.12 24.45
C PRO A 164 20.69 20.61 24.47
N GLY A 165 20.30 21.12 25.65
CA GLY A 165 19.87 22.51 25.85
C GLY A 165 18.45 22.84 25.35
N ALA A 166 17.67 21.85 24.90
CA ALA A 166 16.26 22.05 24.56
C ALA A 166 15.38 22.14 25.82
N ASP A 167 14.23 22.81 25.69
CA ASP A 167 13.25 22.95 26.77
C ASP A 167 12.63 21.58 27.14
N PHE A 168 12.93 21.13 28.35
CA PHE A 168 12.44 19.88 28.92
C PHE A 168 10.91 19.82 28.99
N ASP A 169 10.24 20.88 29.42
CA ASP A 169 8.79 20.89 29.60
C ASP A 169 8.08 20.86 28.22
N ALA A 170 8.67 21.49 27.20
CA ALA A 170 8.20 21.38 25.81
C ALA A 170 8.37 19.95 25.24
N HIS A 171 9.50 19.29 25.51
CA HIS A 171 9.73 17.90 25.11
C HIS A 171 8.75 16.94 25.80
N LEU A 172 8.56 17.09 27.11
CA LEU A 172 7.59 16.32 27.88
C LEU A 172 6.16 16.49 27.31
N SER A 173 5.78 17.71 26.94
CA SER A 173 4.48 18.00 26.31
C SER A 173 4.31 17.25 24.97
N ARG A 174 5.34 17.26 24.11
CA ARG A 174 5.31 16.50 22.84
C ARG A 174 5.22 14.99 23.08
N PHE A 175 6.05 14.46 23.99
CA PHE A 175 6.05 13.05 24.34
C PHE A 175 4.68 12.59 24.85
N THR A 176 4.13 13.30 25.84
CA THR A 176 2.82 12.96 26.43
C THR A 176 1.67 13.10 25.45
N THR A 177 1.75 14.02 24.49
CA THR A 177 0.77 14.17 23.41
C THR A 177 0.77 12.93 22.50
N LEU A 178 1.94 12.44 22.09
CA LEU A 178 2.07 11.23 21.27
C LEU A 178 1.61 9.98 22.02
N VAL A 179 1.98 9.83 23.29
CA VAL A 179 1.52 8.72 24.13
C VAL A 179 -0.01 8.73 24.29
N ARG A 180 -0.63 9.89 24.50
CA ARG A 180 -2.10 10.01 24.57
C ARG A 180 -2.77 9.67 23.24
N ALA A 181 -2.18 10.07 22.12
CA ALA A 181 -2.72 9.74 20.81
C ALA A 181 -2.67 8.22 20.55
N ILE A 182 -1.55 7.58 20.90
CA ILE A 182 -1.41 6.11 20.87
C ILE A 182 -2.42 5.45 21.81
N GLN A 183 -2.59 5.94 23.04
CA GLN A 183 -3.57 5.40 23.99
C GLN A 183 -5.01 5.49 23.46
N ARG A 184 -5.38 6.60 22.81
CA ARG A 184 -6.73 6.75 22.23
C ARG A 184 -7.00 5.74 21.13
N GLU A 185 -5.99 5.44 20.31
CA GLU A 185 -6.14 4.54 19.15
C GLU A 185 -5.89 3.05 19.49
N LYS A 186 -4.98 2.76 20.43
CA LYS A 186 -4.64 1.41 20.91
C LYS A 186 -5.53 0.94 22.09
N GLY A 187 -6.19 1.87 22.78
CA GLY A 187 -6.96 1.63 24.00
C GLY A 187 -6.11 1.75 25.27
N SER A 188 -4.99 1.03 25.36
CA SER A 188 -4.05 1.14 26.49
C SER A 188 -2.59 0.99 26.06
N ILE A 189 -1.70 1.63 26.81
CA ILE A 189 -0.25 1.47 26.70
C ILE A 189 0.28 1.09 28.08
N ASP A 190 1.18 0.12 28.11
CA ASP A 190 1.80 -0.31 29.35
C ASP A 190 2.69 0.80 29.91
N ASP A 191 2.71 0.98 31.23
CA ASP A 191 3.55 1.98 31.89
C ASP A 191 5.03 1.67 31.67
N ARG A 192 5.39 0.37 31.66
CA ARG A 192 6.76 -0.07 31.35
C ARG A 192 7.15 0.24 29.90
N GLU A 193 6.23 0.06 28.94
CA GLU A 193 6.44 0.47 27.55
C GLU A 193 6.66 2.00 27.48
N THR A 194 5.84 2.77 28.18
CA THR A 194 5.94 4.24 28.23
C THR A 194 7.26 4.70 28.85
N ALA A 195 7.69 4.08 29.94
CA ALA A 195 8.97 4.36 30.60
C ALA A 195 10.16 4.07 29.67
N ALA A 196 10.15 2.93 28.97
CA ALA A 196 11.19 2.59 28.01
C ALA A 196 11.25 3.59 26.83
N ARG A 197 10.09 4.05 26.33
CA ARG A 197 10.05 5.10 25.30
C ARG A 197 10.54 6.44 25.82
N TRP A 198 10.24 6.78 27.07
CA TRP A 198 10.71 8.01 27.71
C TRP A 198 12.24 8.01 27.84
N TYR A 199 12.82 6.95 28.39
CA TYR A 199 14.28 6.77 28.49
C TYR A 199 14.94 6.96 27.12
N ASN A 200 14.43 6.27 26.10
CA ASN A 200 14.92 6.41 24.73
C ASN A 200 14.67 7.80 24.12
N SER A 201 13.86 8.67 24.72
CA SER A 201 13.67 10.02 24.20
C SER A 201 14.66 11.03 24.77
N LEU A 202 15.41 10.68 25.81
CA LEU A 202 16.41 11.56 26.43
C LEU A 202 17.70 11.58 25.61
N ASP A 203 18.54 12.60 25.83
CA ASP A 203 19.92 12.60 25.35
C ASP A 203 20.79 11.62 26.15
N GLU A 204 22.05 11.45 25.75
CA GLU A 204 23.00 10.54 26.40
C GLU A 204 23.20 10.86 27.89
N GLN A 205 23.29 12.16 28.24
CA GLN A 205 23.52 12.56 29.63
C GLN A 205 22.32 12.26 30.52
N GLY A 206 21.10 12.46 30.02
CA GLY A 206 19.90 12.06 30.73
C GLY A 206 19.70 10.55 30.82
N GLN A 207 20.13 9.78 29.82
CA GLN A 207 20.12 8.31 29.91
C GLN A 207 21.11 7.82 30.98
N ASP A 208 22.32 8.37 31.00
CA ASP A 208 23.34 8.06 32.01
C ASP A 208 22.84 8.39 33.44
N ASP A 209 22.15 9.52 33.63
CA ASP A 209 21.54 9.85 34.94
C ASP A 209 20.49 8.83 35.37
N ILE A 210 19.65 8.36 34.44
CA ILE A 210 18.63 7.33 34.72
C ILE A 210 19.30 5.99 35.04
N ASP A 211 20.38 5.62 34.37
CA ASP A 211 21.08 4.35 34.58
C ASP A 211 21.83 4.31 35.93
N LEU A 212 22.30 5.47 36.42
CA LEU A 212 22.93 5.61 37.74
C LEU A 212 21.90 5.74 38.88
N ALA A 213 20.61 5.83 38.55
CA ALA A 213 19.56 6.03 39.53
C ALA A 213 19.29 4.79 40.39
N PRO A 214 18.91 4.95 41.66
CA PRO A 214 18.29 3.87 42.42
C PRO A 214 17.07 3.31 41.70
N ALA A 215 16.94 1.98 41.64
CA ALA A 215 15.87 1.33 40.89
C ALA A 215 14.46 1.83 41.27
N GLN A 216 14.24 2.29 42.50
CA GLN A 216 12.96 2.84 42.97
C GLN A 216 12.55 4.16 42.29
N ASP A 217 13.50 4.90 41.70
CA ASP A 217 13.28 6.20 41.08
C ASP A 217 13.04 6.11 39.56
N VAL A 218 13.08 4.88 39.00
CA VAL A 218 13.06 4.66 37.54
C VAL A 218 12.23 3.44 37.11
N LYS A 219 11.31 2.93 37.96
CA LYS A 219 10.47 1.76 37.58
C LYS A 219 9.29 2.12 36.69
N SER A 220 8.78 3.34 36.83
CA SER A 220 7.62 3.84 36.10
C SER A 220 7.95 5.08 35.30
N PHE A 221 7.11 5.37 34.31
CA PHE A 221 7.22 6.62 33.55
C PHE A 221 7.16 7.85 34.48
N ALA A 222 6.26 7.83 35.47
CA ALA A 222 6.09 8.95 36.40
C ALA A 222 7.36 9.22 37.22
N GLN A 223 8.06 8.16 37.66
CA GLN A 223 9.30 8.27 38.42
C GLN A 223 10.46 8.75 37.55
N MET A 224 10.68 8.12 36.39
CA MET A 224 11.73 8.54 35.45
C MET A 224 11.54 9.99 35.00
N ARG A 225 10.29 10.41 34.75
CA ARG A 225 9.96 11.80 34.37
C ARG A 225 10.34 12.79 35.46
N GLU A 226 10.02 12.49 36.72
CA GLU A 226 10.32 13.39 37.83
C GLU A 226 11.82 13.50 38.08
N ARG A 227 12.55 12.38 37.96
CA ARG A 227 14.01 12.39 37.99
C ARG A 227 14.60 13.23 36.86
N SER A 228 14.15 12.98 35.62
CA SER A 228 14.60 13.75 34.45
C SER A 228 14.36 15.24 34.63
N ARG A 229 13.21 15.64 35.18
CA ARG A 229 12.91 17.04 35.48
C ARG A 229 13.92 17.66 36.45
N GLY A 230 14.36 16.91 37.47
CA GLY A 230 15.38 17.37 38.41
C GLY A 230 16.78 17.47 37.81
N PHE A 231 17.07 16.70 36.76
CA PHE A 231 18.35 16.73 36.05
C PHE A 231 18.44 17.90 35.04
N TYR A 232 17.36 18.15 34.28
CA TYR A 232 17.34 19.17 33.22
C TYR A 232 16.92 20.58 33.69
N ARG A 233 16.65 20.79 34.99
CA ARG A 233 16.37 22.09 35.60
C ARG A 233 17.55 22.56 36.43
#